data_AF-A0A1I2JQE2-F1
#
_entry.id   AF-A0A1I2JQE2-F1
#
_cell.length_a   1.000
_cell.length_b   1.000
_cell.length_c   1.000
_cell.angle_alpha   90.00
_cell.angle_beta   90.00
_cell.angle_gamma   90.00
#
_symmetry.space_group_name_H-M   'P 1'
#
loop_
_entity.id
_entity.type
_entity.pdbx_description
1 polymer ?
#
loop_
_entity_poly.entity_id
_entity_poly.type
_entity_poly.pdbx_seq_one_letter_code
_entity_poly.pdbx_strand_id
1 'polypeptide(L)'
;MRKATFLFLCFCLVRFLQGQPISLHPQQPHIFVYKGKPTLLIGSGEHYGAVMNLGFDYKKYLATLRQDQQNIIRIFVGAHREPANAFGIQRNTMSPTDEQYICAWEKTAEGKYDLNRWNQAYFNRLVDFVKEAANNEVIVEINLFSSIYGSDIWSLSPLNPQNNIQSLPSLPIQKIYTVENEGFQTYLEAYTRKLVQILNPFDNIFYEIQN
;
A
#
# COMPACT_ATOMS: atom_id res chain seq x y z
N MET A 1 65.14 -14.96 27.81
CA MET A 1 63.98 -15.44 27.01
C MET A 1 62.73 -14.65 27.42
N ARG A 2 62.34 -13.61 26.67
CA ARG A 2 61.10 -12.86 26.89
C ARG A 2 60.00 -13.46 26.02
N LYS A 3 58.92 -13.97 26.64
CA LYS A 3 57.73 -14.45 25.94
C LYS A 3 56.89 -13.26 25.51
N ALA A 4 56.69 -13.07 24.22
CA ALA A 4 55.75 -12.11 23.67
C ALA A 4 54.36 -12.76 23.61
N THR A 5 53.44 -12.25 24.41
CA THR A 5 52.02 -12.63 24.35
C THR A 5 51.36 -11.79 23.26
N PHE A 6 51.00 -12.42 22.14
CA PHE A 6 50.18 -11.79 21.11
C PHE A 6 48.71 -11.80 21.55
N LEU A 7 48.16 -10.62 21.80
CA LEU A 7 46.74 -10.42 22.05
C LEU A 7 46.01 -10.37 20.70
N PHE A 8 45.25 -11.41 20.37
CA PHE A 8 44.43 -11.42 19.16
C PHE A 8 43.14 -10.65 19.45
N LEU A 9 43.04 -9.40 18.99
CA LEU A 9 41.81 -8.61 19.07
C LEU A 9 40.84 -9.13 17.99
N CYS A 10 39.81 -9.86 18.41
CA CYS A 10 38.74 -10.29 17.52
C CYS A 10 37.82 -9.10 17.24
N PHE A 11 38.00 -8.42 16.11
CA PHE A 11 37.06 -7.40 15.63
C PHE A 11 35.75 -8.08 15.23
N CYS A 12 34.77 -8.09 16.13
CA CYS A 12 33.39 -8.36 15.76
C CYS A 12 32.90 -7.18 14.90
N LEU A 13 32.89 -7.37 13.58
CA LEU A 13 32.17 -6.50 12.66
C LEU A 13 30.69 -6.61 13.00
N VAL A 14 30.19 -5.67 13.81
CA VAL A 14 28.76 -5.43 13.96
C VAL A 14 28.28 -4.91 12.60
N ARG A 15 27.82 -5.80 11.73
CA ARG A 15 27.01 -5.40 10.59
C ARG A 15 25.72 -4.85 11.16
N PHE A 16 25.58 -3.52 11.15
CA PHE A 16 24.25 -2.94 11.20
C PHE A 16 23.44 -3.58 10.08
N LEU A 17 22.34 -4.25 10.43
CA LEU A 17 21.30 -4.61 9.48
C LEU A 17 20.71 -3.28 8.98
N GLN A 18 21.36 -2.67 7.99
CA GLN A 18 20.71 -1.66 7.19
C GLN A 18 19.55 -2.35 6.47
N GLY A 19 18.39 -1.68 6.42
CA GLY A 19 17.28 -2.13 5.60
C GLY A 19 17.77 -2.43 4.19
N GLN A 20 17.25 -3.49 3.60
CA GLN A 20 17.62 -3.91 2.25
C GLN A 20 16.42 -3.80 1.31
N PRO A 21 15.82 -2.59 1.17
CA PRO A 21 14.69 -2.38 0.29
C PRO A 21 15.10 -2.57 -1.16
N ILE A 22 14.09 -2.66 -2.02
CA ILE A 22 14.34 -2.68 -3.45
C ILE A 22 15.03 -1.38 -3.90
N SER A 23 16.06 -1.53 -4.73
CA SER A 23 16.84 -0.41 -5.27
C SER A 23 17.36 -0.77 -6.66
N LEU A 24 17.81 0.23 -7.42
CA LEU A 24 18.49 -0.02 -8.69
C LEU A 24 19.88 -0.61 -8.43
N HIS A 25 20.30 -1.58 -9.24
CA HIS A 25 21.63 -2.15 -9.16
C HIS A 25 22.70 -1.09 -9.51
N PRO A 26 23.71 -0.85 -8.65
CA PRO A 26 24.60 0.31 -8.77
C PRO A 26 25.44 0.34 -10.05
N GLN A 27 25.76 -0.81 -10.63
CA GLN A 27 26.53 -0.91 -11.88
C GLN A 27 25.68 -1.30 -13.11
N GLN A 28 24.42 -1.67 -12.94
CA GLN A 28 23.55 -2.18 -14.01
C GLN A 28 22.12 -1.67 -13.79
N PRO A 29 21.82 -0.41 -14.14
CA PRO A 29 20.58 0.26 -13.72
C PRO A 29 19.29 -0.37 -14.27
N HIS A 30 19.39 -1.35 -15.16
CA HIS A 30 18.25 -2.13 -15.68
C HIS A 30 17.84 -3.32 -14.78
N ILE A 31 18.58 -3.57 -13.69
CA ILE A 31 18.34 -4.67 -12.77
C ILE A 31 18.07 -4.10 -11.38
N PHE A 32 17.13 -4.69 -10.65
CA PHE A 32 16.90 -4.33 -9.25
C PHE A 32 17.78 -5.16 -8.32
N VAL A 33 18.07 -4.63 -7.14
CA VAL A 33 18.63 -5.37 -6.00
C VAL A 33 17.64 -5.32 -4.86
N TYR A 34 17.34 -6.49 -4.29
CA TYR A 34 16.50 -6.64 -3.11
C TYR A 34 17.14 -7.66 -2.17
N LYS A 35 17.24 -7.33 -0.87
CA LYS A 35 17.94 -8.18 0.13
C LYS A 35 19.35 -8.62 -0.30
N GLY A 36 20.07 -7.71 -0.97
CA GLY A 36 21.43 -7.93 -1.49
C GLY A 36 21.52 -8.83 -2.72
N LYS A 37 20.40 -9.23 -3.33
CA LYS A 37 20.36 -10.11 -4.50
C LYS A 37 19.85 -9.37 -5.74
N PRO A 38 20.49 -9.54 -6.92
CA PRO A 38 19.89 -9.16 -8.18
C PRO A 38 18.49 -9.80 -8.32
N THR A 39 17.50 -8.99 -8.66
CA THR A 39 16.08 -9.36 -8.62
C THR A 39 15.40 -8.86 -9.89
N LEU A 40 14.67 -9.75 -10.55
CA LEU A 40 13.68 -9.42 -11.57
C LEU A 40 12.31 -9.43 -10.91
N LEU A 41 11.47 -8.44 -11.23
CA LEU A 41 10.12 -8.36 -10.71
C LEU A 41 9.18 -9.09 -11.68
N ILE A 42 8.53 -10.13 -11.18
CA ILE A 42 7.66 -11.02 -11.95
C ILE A 42 6.38 -11.21 -11.14
N GLY A 43 5.23 -10.86 -11.71
CA GLY A 43 3.94 -10.97 -11.01
C GLY A 43 2.74 -10.78 -11.93
N SER A 44 1.55 -11.07 -11.38
CA SER A 44 0.27 -10.73 -11.99
C SER A 44 -0.51 -9.76 -11.09
N GLY A 45 -0.78 -8.56 -11.60
CA GLY A 45 -1.52 -7.51 -10.90
C GLY A 45 -3.03 -7.61 -11.11
N GLU A 46 -3.71 -8.54 -10.44
CA GLU A 46 -5.17 -8.74 -10.61
C GLU A 46 -5.98 -8.37 -9.37
N HIS A 47 -5.38 -8.46 -8.18
CA HIS A 47 -6.10 -8.36 -6.91
C HIS A 47 -5.83 -7.03 -6.18
N TYR A 48 -5.99 -5.93 -6.91
CA TYR A 48 -5.76 -4.56 -6.44
C TYR A 48 -6.48 -4.20 -5.12
N GLY A 49 -7.67 -4.74 -4.88
CA GLY A 49 -8.48 -4.48 -3.69
C GLY A 49 -8.23 -5.43 -2.52
N ALA A 50 -7.15 -6.21 -2.52
CA ALA A 50 -6.89 -7.27 -1.54
C ALA A 50 -6.94 -6.81 -0.07
N VAL A 51 -6.57 -5.55 0.21
CA VAL A 51 -6.61 -4.97 1.56
C VAL A 51 -7.98 -4.40 1.88
N MET A 52 -8.57 -3.61 0.98
CA MET A 52 -9.86 -2.93 1.21
C MET A 52 -11.07 -3.87 1.21
N ASN A 53 -10.91 -5.08 0.66
CA ASN A 53 -11.95 -6.09 0.60
C ASN A 53 -11.77 -7.10 1.74
N LEU A 54 -12.64 -7.03 2.75
CA LEU A 54 -12.64 -7.92 3.91
C LEU A 54 -12.96 -9.38 3.53
N GLY A 55 -13.65 -9.61 2.42
CA GLY A 55 -13.94 -10.94 1.89
C GLY A 55 -12.75 -11.59 1.18
N PHE A 56 -11.67 -10.85 0.93
CA PHE A 56 -10.49 -11.38 0.25
C PHE A 56 -9.50 -12.05 1.21
N ASP A 57 -9.15 -13.30 0.93
CA ASP A 57 -8.13 -14.06 1.65
C ASP A 57 -6.74 -13.79 1.05
N TYR A 58 -6.11 -12.71 1.51
CA TYR A 58 -4.78 -12.35 1.03
C TYR A 58 -3.69 -13.32 1.45
N LYS A 59 -3.86 -14.10 2.52
CA LYS A 59 -2.84 -15.06 2.97
C LYS A 59 -2.74 -16.20 1.97
N LYS A 60 -3.89 -16.75 1.56
CA LYS A 60 -3.96 -17.74 0.50
C LYS A 60 -3.38 -17.20 -0.80
N TYR A 61 -3.75 -15.99 -1.19
CA TYR A 61 -3.22 -15.36 -2.41
C TYR A 61 -1.69 -15.23 -2.39
N LEU A 62 -1.12 -14.65 -1.32
CA LEU A 62 0.33 -14.46 -1.20
C LEU A 62 1.10 -15.78 -1.17
N ALA A 63 0.54 -16.82 -0.55
CA ALA A 63 1.11 -18.16 -0.60
C ALA A 63 1.09 -18.76 -2.03
N THR A 64 0.02 -18.53 -2.79
CA THR A 64 -0.07 -18.93 -4.20
C THR A 64 0.98 -18.22 -5.06
N LEU A 65 1.16 -16.91 -4.90
CA LEU A 65 2.20 -16.16 -5.63
C LEU A 65 3.58 -16.75 -5.40
N ARG A 66 3.91 -17.06 -4.14
CA ARG A 66 5.17 -17.70 -3.79
C ARG A 66 5.32 -19.07 -4.47
N GLN A 67 4.27 -19.89 -4.45
CA GLN A 67 4.26 -21.19 -5.10
C GLN A 67 4.50 -21.07 -6.62
N ASP A 68 3.94 -20.03 -7.24
CA ASP A 68 4.05 -19.76 -8.67
C ASP A 68 5.29 -18.92 -9.03
N GLN A 69 6.19 -18.68 -8.07
CA GLN A 69 7.44 -17.92 -8.24
C GLN A 69 7.22 -16.46 -8.68
N GLN A 70 6.06 -15.89 -8.34
CA GLN A 70 5.79 -14.47 -8.47
C GLN A 70 6.25 -13.73 -7.21
N ASN A 71 6.85 -12.56 -7.39
CA ASN A 71 7.50 -11.80 -6.32
C ASN A 71 7.10 -10.33 -6.28
N ILE A 72 6.10 -9.92 -7.06
CA ILE A 72 5.52 -8.57 -6.99
C ILE A 72 4.01 -8.59 -7.15
N ILE A 73 3.35 -7.70 -6.42
CA ILE A 73 1.94 -7.34 -6.61
C ILE A 73 1.74 -5.84 -6.46
N ARG A 74 0.59 -5.38 -6.93
CA ARG A 74 0.11 -4.01 -6.72
C ARG A 74 -1.20 -4.00 -5.94
N ILE A 75 -1.33 -3.08 -5.00
CA ILE A 75 -2.56 -2.85 -4.24
C ILE A 75 -2.93 -1.37 -4.19
N PHE A 76 -4.23 -1.09 -4.06
CA PHE A 76 -4.77 0.23 -3.84
C PHE A 76 -5.16 0.36 -2.38
N VAL A 77 -4.74 1.45 -1.72
CA VAL A 77 -4.84 1.61 -0.26
C VAL A 77 -6.13 2.31 0.23
N GLY A 78 -7.22 2.15 -0.51
CA GLY A 78 -8.58 2.32 0.04
C GLY A 78 -9.17 3.72 -0.01
N ALA A 79 -8.51 4.73 -0.59
CA ALA A 79 -9.16 6.02 -0.92
C ALA A 79 -10.09 5.93 -2.15
N HIS A 80 -10.14 4.76 -2.78
CA HIS A 80 -10.83 4.46 -4.03
C HIS A 80 -11.36 3.02 -3.94
N ARG A 81 -12.58 2.81 -4.45
CA ARG A 81 -13.17 1.50 -4.74
C ARG A 81 -14.05 1.62 -5.97
N GLU A 82 -14.36 0.50 -6.59
CA GLU A 82 -15.07 0.44 -7.86
C GLU A 82 -16.51 -0.05 -7.68
N PRO A 83 -17.47 0.44 -8.50
CA PRO A 83 -18.82 -0.08 -8.49
C PRO A 83 -18.87 -1.53 -9.01
N ALA A 84 -19.97 -2.22 -8.72
CA ALA A 84 -20.18 -3.58 -9.19
C ALA A 84 -20.08 -3.64 -10.71
N ASN A 85 -19.41 -4.67 -11.24
CA ASN A 85 -19.17 -4.90 -12.67
C ASN A 85 -18.33 -3.83 -13.38
N ALA A 86 -17.59 -2.98 -12.65
CA ALA A 86 -16.62 -2.08 -13.25
C ALA A 86 -15.73 -2.83 -14.26
N PHE A 87 -15.59 -2.26 -15.45
CA PHE A 87 -14.79 -2.80 -16.56
C PHE A 87 -15.17 -4.23 -17.03
N GLY A 88 -16.35 -4.75 -16.65
CA GLY A 88 -16.78 -6.12 -16.96
C GLY A 88 -15.97 -7.21 -16.23
N ILE A 89 -15.21 -6.84 -15.19
CA ILE A 89 -14.35 -7.77 -14.45
C ILE A 89 -15.19 -8.61 -13.49
N GLN A 90 -15.18 -9.92 -13.68
CA GLN A 90 -15.82 -10.86 -12.76
C GLN A 90 -14.99 -10.99 -11.48
N ARG A 91 -15.63 -10.96 -10.31
CA ARG A 91 -14.98 -11.08 -8.98
C ARG A 91 -13.91 -10.01 -8.73
N ASN A 92 -14.16 -8.79 -9.20
CA ASN A 92 -13.28 -7.66 -9.00
C ASN A 92 -13.06 -7.38 -7.49
N THR A 93 -11.82 -7.51 -7.03
CA THR A 93 -11.49 -7.28 -5.61
C THR A 93 -11.62 -5.81 -5.20
N MET A 94 -11.59 -4.88 -6.17
CA MET A 94 -11.83 -3.45 -5.96
C MET A 94 -13.30 -3.10 -5.77
N SER A 95 -14.22 -4.05 -5.97
CA SER A 95 -15.66 -3.85 -5.78
C SER A 95 -16.22 -4.69 -4.61
N PRO A 96 -15.72 -4.50 -3.37
CA PRO A 96 -16.34 -5.11 -2.20
C PRO A 96 -17.75 -4.54 -1.98
N THR A 97 -18.64 -5.34 -1.39
CA THR A 97 -19.91 -4.82 -0.88
C THR A 97 -19.67 -3.78 0.21
N ASP A 98 -20.69 -2.99 0.55
CA ASP A 98 -20.57 -1.96 1.58
C ASP A 98 -20.19 -2.53 2.96
N GLU A 99 -20.62 -3.75 3.26
CA GLU A 99 -20.31 -4.47 4.49
C GLU A 99 -18.88 -5.03 4.49
N GLN A 100 -18.32 -5.31 3.32
CA GLN A 100 -16.99 -5.88 3.15
C GLN A 100 -15.94 -4.83 2.82
N TYR A 101 -16.33 -3.58 2.59
CA TYR A 101 -15.42 -2.49 2.30
C TYR A 101 -14.82 -1.91 3.58
N ILE A 102 -13.50 -1.78 3.60
CA ILE A 102 -12.77 -1.09 4.65
C ILE A 102 -11.77 -0.10 4.04
N CYS A 103 -11.66 1.08 4.64
CA CYS A 103 -10.73 2.12 4.21
C CYS A 103 -10.09 2.84 5.40
N ALA A 104 -9.23 3.82 5.11
CA ALA A 104 -8.45 4.55 6.11
C ALA A 104 -9.27 5.31 7.15
N TRP A 105 -10.52 5.66 6.85
CA TRP A 105 -11.35 6.50 7.70
C TRP A 105 -12.50 5.73 8.35
N GLU A 106 -12.84 6.09 9.58
CA GLU A 106 -13.99 5.51 10.29
C GLU A 106 -15.30 6.09 9.75
N LYS A 107 -16.38 5.29 9.85
CA LYS A 107 -17.74 5.79 9.65
C LYS A 107 -18.31 6.30 10.98
N THR A 108 -19.10 7.37 10.92
CA THR A 108 -19.94 7.84 12.02
C THR A 108 -21.15 6.93 12.21
N ALA A 109 -21.95 7.17 13.25
CA ALA A 109 -23.19 6.43 13.48
C ALA A 109 -24.21 6.59 12.33
N GLU A 110 -24.13 7.71 11.59
CA GLU A 110 -24.96 8.03 10.44
C GLU A 110 -24.43 7.42 9.13
N GLY A 111 -23.31 6.69 9.18
CA GLY A 111 -22.75 5.96 8.04
C GLY A 111 -21.83 6.78 7.11
N LYS A 112 -21.61 8.07 7.41
CA LYS A 112 -20.65 8.93 6.70
C LYS A 112 -19.23 8.76 7.24
N TYR A 113 -18.21 9.01 6.43
CA TYR A 113 -16.82 8.99 6.87
C TYR A 113 -16.47 10.24 7.68
N ASP A 114 -15.66 10.06 8.72
CA ASP A 114 -14.95 11.15 9.39
C ASP A 114 -13.48 11.14 8.96
N LEU A 115 -13.12 12.08 8.08
CA LEU A 115 -11.76 12.17 7.54
C LEU A 115 -10.70 12.57 8.57
N ASN A 116 -11.10 12.98 9.78
CA ASN A 116 -10.20 13.23 10.91
C ASN A 116 -9.99 11.99 11.80
N ARG A 117 -10.73 10.90 11.59
CA ARG A 117 -10.66 9.69 12.41
C ARG A 117 -10.15 8.50 11.62
N TRP A 118 -9.02 7.98 12.07
CA TRP A 118 -8.39 6.81 11.48
C TRP A 118 -9.10 5.51 11.86
N ASN A 119 -9.38 4.69 10.86
CA ASN A 119 -9.83 3.32 11.06
C ASN A 119 -8.63 2.43 11.37
N GLN A 120 -8.40 2.15 12.65
CA GLN A 120 -7.25 1.35 13.07
C GLN A 120 -7.30 -0.09 12.53
N ALA A 121 -8.48 -0.66 12.32
CA ALA A 121 -8.63 -2.00 11.76
C ALA A 121 -8.12 -2.08 10.32
N TYR A 122 -8.35 -1.03 9.52
CA TYR A 122 -7.80 -0.91 8.17
C TYR A 122 -6.28 -0.93 8.18
N PHE A 123 -5.67 -0.07 8.99
CA PHE A 123 -4.20 0.03 9.04
C PHE A 123 -3.55 -1.23 9.60
N ASN A 124 -4.18 -1.88 10.59
CA ASN A 124 -3.71 -3.18 11.09
C ASN A 124 -3.74 -4.24 9.99
N ARG A 125 -4.82 -4.28 9.18
CA ARG A 125 -4.94 -5.21 8.04
C ARG A 125 -3.89 -4.93 6.97
N LEU A 126 -3.64 -3.67 6.64
CA LEU A 126 -2.60 -3.28 5.67
C LEU A 126 -1.19 -3.69 6.15
N VAL A 127 -0.88 -3.46 7.43
CA VAL A 127 0.39 -3.87 8.03
C VAL A 127 0.54 -5.40 8.04
N ASP A 128 -0.53 -6.15 8.39
CA ASP A 128 -0.51 -7.62 8.33
C ASP A 128 -0.33 -8.13 6.90
N PHE A 129 -0.98 -7.50 5.92
CA PHE A 129 -0.81 -7.81 4.50
C PHE A 129 0.64 -7.65 4.05
N VAL A 130 1.26 -6.50 4.31
CA VAL A 130 2.65 -6.23 3.89
C VAL A 130 3.63 -7.17 4.59
N LYS A 131 3.39 -7.47 5.87
CA LYS A 131 4.16 -8.46 6.63
C LYS A 131 4.03 -9.87 6.03
N GLU A 132 2.82 -10.29 5.70
CA GLU A 132 2.56 -11.58 5.08
C GLU A 132 3.22 -11.67 3.69
N ALA A 133 3.18 -10.58 2.91
CA ALA A 133 3.87 -10.51 1.63
C ALA A 133 5.38 -10.68 1.82
N ALA A 134 5.97 -10.03 2.83
CA ALA A 134 7.39 -10.18 3.15
C ALA A 134 7.76 -11.63 3.51
N ASN A 135 6.92 -12.32 4.28
CA ASN A 135 7.09 -13.73 4.63
C ASN A 135 7.06 -14.64 3.39
N ASN A 136 6.30 -14.24 2.37
CA ASN A 136 6.19 -14.97 1.11
C ASN A 136 7.23 -14.53 0.05
N GLU A 137 8.17 -13.64 0.41
CA GLU A 137 9.15 -13.02 -0.50
C GLU A 137 8.51 -12.22 -1.65
N VAL A 138 7.34 -11.63 -1.39
CA VAL A 138 6.60 -10.78 -2.31
C VAL A 138 6.80 -9.30 -1.96
N ILE A 139 7.19 -8.52 -2.96
CA ILE A 139 7.25 -7.06 -2.92
C ILE A 139 5.86 -6.49 -3.22
N VAL A 140 5.46 -5.48 -2.46
CA VAL A 140 4.15 -4.82 -2.62
C VAL A 140 4.36 -3.41 -3.15
N GLU A 141 3.84 -3.18 -4.35
CA GLU A 141 3.64 -1.85 -4.90
C GLU A 141 2.39 -1.22 -4.27
N ILE A 142 2.59 -0.12 -3.56
CA ILE A 142 1.53 0.60 -2.84
C ILE A 142 1.08 1.78 -3.69
N ASN A 143 -0.08 1.65 -4.32
CA ASN A 143 -0.69 2.73 -5.08
C ASN A 143 -1.45 3.69 -4.14
N LEU A 144 -0.92 4.92 -3.99
CA LEU A 144 -1.46 5.92 -3.06
C LEU A 144 -2.77 6.53 -3.58
N PHE A 145 -2.82 6.84 -4.88
CA PHE A 145 -3.95 7.49 -5.54
C PHE A 145 -4.29 6.83 -6.88
N SER A 146 -5.55 6.95 -7.28
CA SER A 146 -6.03 6.48 -8.58
C SER A 146 -6.74 7.60 -9.31
N SER A 147 -6.56 7.66 -10.62
CA SER A 147 -7.44 8.45 -11.47
C SER A 147 -8.91 8.11 -11.21
N ILE A 148 -9.75 9.13 -11.06
CA ILE A 148 -11.18 8.94 -10.79
C ILE A 148 -11.89 8.87 -12.14
N TYR A 149 -12.01 7.65 -12.69
CA TYR A 149 -12.43 7.40 -14.07
C TYR A 149 -13.91 7.71 -14.38
N GLY A 150 -14.74 7.97 -13.36
CA GLY A 150 -16.16 8.20 -13.56
C GLY A 150 -16.87 8.75 -12.33
N SER A 151 -18.07 9.31 -12.55
CA SER A 151 -18.94 9.82 -11.48
C SER A 151 -19.49 8.70 -10.59
N ASP A 152 -19.66 7.51 -11.14
CA ASP A 152 -20.03 6.28 -10.43
C ASP A 152 -18.95 5.88 -9.40
N ILE A 153 -17.68 5.86 -9.80
CA ILE A 153 -16.54 5.64 -8.89
C ILE A 153 -16.45 6.77 -7.87
N TRP A 154 -16.56 8.03 -8.32
CA TRP A 154 -16.51 9.18 -7.42
C TRP A 154 -17.62 9.14 -6.36
N SER A 155 -18.81 8.67 -6.72
CA SER A 155 -19.95 8.56 -5.80
C SER A 155 -19.69 7.60 -4.63
N LEU A 156 -18.71 6.70 -4.75
CA LEU A 156 -18.34 5.74 -3.72
C LEU A 156 -17.16 6.21 -2.85
N SER A 157 -16.44 7.24 -3.26
CA SER A 157 -15.22 7.68 -2.58
C SER A 157 -15.52 8.25 -1.19
N PRO A 158 -14.71 7.92 -0.16
CA PRO A 158 -14.77 8.60 1.13
C PRO A 158 -14.55 10.12 1.02
N LEU A 159 -13.80 10.56 0.01
CA LEU A 159 -13.49 11.97 -0.22
C LEU A 159 -14.66 12.73 -0.85
N ASN A 160 -15.68 12.06 -1.37
CA ASN A 160 -16.86 12.73 -1.91
C ASN A 160 -17.60 13.46 -0.78
N PRO A 161 -17.89 14.78 -0.90
CA PRO A 161 -18.58 15.56 0.14
C PRO A 161 -19.93 14.98 0.59
N GLN A 162 -20.58 14.13 -0.22
CA GLN A 162 -21.81 13.43 0.19
C GLN A 162 -21.55 12.31 1.18
N ASN A 163 -20.36 11.71 1.13
CA ASN A 163 -20.01 10.51 1.90
C ASN A 163 -19.26 10.81 3.19
N ASN A 164 -18.78 12.03 3.40
CA ASN A 164 -18.08 12.43 4.62
C ASN A 164 -18.79 13.56 5.35
N ILE A 165 -18.38 13.79 6.60
CA ILE A 165 -18.92 14.87 7.45
C ILE A 165 -18.13 16.18 7.34
N GLN A 166 -17.05 16.19 6.55
CA GLN A 166 -16.25 17.38 6.30
C GLN A 166 -16.98 18.29 5.31
N SER A 167 -16.93 19.60 5.55
CA SER A 167 -17.48 20.61 4.64
C SER A 167 -16.56 20.87 3.44
N LEU A 168 -16.19 19.81 2.72
CA LEU A 168 -15.30 19.90 1.55
C LEU A 168 -16.00 20.60 0.38
N PRO A 169 -15.28 21.41 -0.42
CA PRO A 169 -15.86 22.08 -1.57
C PRO A 169 -16.22 21.08 -2.67
N SER A 170 -17.22 21.44 -3.47
CA SER A 170 -17.54 20.72 -4.69
C SER A 170 -16.58 21.15 -5.81
N LEU A 171 -15.56 20.35 -6.06
CA LEU A 171 -14.60 20.57 -7.16
C LEU A 171 -14.89 19.63 -8.34
N PRO A 172 -14.48 20.01 -9.57
CA PRO A 172 -14.37 19.04 -10.66
C PRO A 172 -13.50 17.87 -10.23
N ILE A 173 -13.94 16.64 -10.52
CA ILE A 173 -13.28 15.40 -10.11
C ILE A 173 -11.80 15.37 -10.49
N GLN A 174 -11.44 15.97 -11.62
CA GLN A 174 -10.07 16.04 -12.14
C GLN A 174 -9.14 16.90 -11.28
N LYS A 175 -9.68 17.77 -10.42
CA LYS A 175 -8.89 18.64 -9.54
C LYS A 175 -8.58 18.01 -8.18
N ILE A 176 -9.24 16.91 -7.80
CA ILE A 176 -9.12 16.34 -6.45
C ILE A 176 -7.69 15.93 -6.09
N TYR A 177 -6.94 15.37 -7.05
CA TYR A 177 -5.55 14.94 -6.86
C TYR A 177 -4.51 15.88 -7.51
N THR A 178 -4.87 17.13 -7.78
CA THR A 178 -3.92 18.15 -8.28
C THR A 178 -3.57 19.15 -7.19
N VAL A 179 -2.72 20.13 -7.51
CA VAL A 179 -2.44 21.26 -6.61
C VAL A 179 -3.62 22.24 -6.48
N GLU A 180 -4.67 22.10 -7.29
CA GLU A 180 -5.89 22.91 -7.25
C GLU A 180 -7.01 22.26 -6.41
N ASN A 181 -6.62 21.44 -5.43
CA ASN A 181 -7.51 20.61 -4.62
C ASN A 181 -7.95 21.28 -3.32
N GLU A 182 -8.39 22.54 -3.41
CA GLU A 182 -8.78 23.36 -2.25
C GLU A 182 -9.61 22.56 -1.24
N GLY A 183 -9.20 22.58 0.03
CA GLY A 183 -9.85 21.83 1.13
C GLY A 183 -9.49 20.34 1.23
N PHE A 184 -9.06 19.68 0.14
CA PHE A 184 -8.69 18.26 0.16
C PHE A 184 -7.24 18.02 0.59
N GLN A 185 -6.33 18.96 0.29
CA GLN A 185 -4.88 18.80 0.50
C GLN A 185 -4.53 18.29 1.90
N THR A 186 -5.12 18.86 2.96
CA THR A 186 -4.84 18.47 4.34
C THR A 186 -5.14 17.00 4.61
N TYR A 187 -6.24 16.47 4.07
CA TYR A 187 -6.64 15.07 4.27
C TYR A 187 -5.77 14.12 3.44
N LEU A 188 -5.44 14.50 2.22
CA LEU A 188 -4.57 13.70 1.34
C LEU A 188 -3.15 13.62 1.88
N GLU A 189 -2.60 14.73 2.40
CA GLU A 189 -1.29 14.76 3.06
C GLU A 189 -1.28 13.96 4.35
N ALA A 190 -2.32 14.10 5.19
CA ALA A 190 -2.43 13.36 6.44
C ALA A 190 -2.52 11.84 6.19
N TYR A 191 -3.33 11.44 5.21
CA TYR A 191 -3.47 10.06 4.76
C TYR A 191 -2.15 9.49 4.23
N THR A 192 -1.49 10.22 3.32
CA THR A 192 -0.19 9.81 2.76
C THR A 192 0.87 9.67 3.86
N ARG A 193 0.94 10.65 4.77
CA ARG A 193 1.88 10.64 5.89
C ARG A 193 1.63 9.43 6.81
N LYS A 194 0.36 9.13 7.10
CA LYS A 194 -0.02 7.97 7.92
C LYS A 194 0.44 6.66 7.28
N LEU A 195 0.18 6.48 5.97
CA LEU A 195 0.60 5.29 5.23
C LEU A 195 2.12 5.13 5.23
N VAL A 196 2.86 6.20 4.89
CA VAL A 196 4.32 6.17 4.88
C VAL A 196 4.87 5.82 6.26
N GLN A 197 4.32 6.41 7.33
CA GLN A 197 4.79 6.14 8.70
C GLN A 197 4.59 4.68 9.12
N ILE A 198 3.42 4.10 8.88
CA ILE A 198 3.13 2.72 9.32
C ILE A 198 3.86 1.68 8.46
N LEU A 199 4.17 2.01 7.21
CA LEU A 199 4.83 1.10 6.28
C LEU A 199 6.36 1.29 6.21
N ASN A 200 6.90 2.38 6.75
CA ASN A 200 8.34 2.65 6.81
C ASN A 200 9.21 1.50 7.37
N PRO A 201 8.74 0.67 8.33
CA PRO A 201 9.53 -0.46 8.82
C PRO A 201 9.74 -1.61 7.81
N PHE A 202 9.09 -1.60 6.65
CA PHE A 202 9.09 -2.70 5.70
C PHE A 202 10.02 -2.44 4.50
N ASP A 203 10.90 -3.40 4.21
CA ASP A 203 11.79 -3.35 3.05
C ASP A 203 11.12 -3.84 1.76
N ASN A 204 10.02 -4.59 1.85
CA ASN A 204 9.36 -5.23 0.70
C ASN A 204 8.31 -4.34 0.03
N ILE A 205 8.48 -3.02 0.04
CA ILE A 205 7.52 -2.11 -0.58
C ILE A 205 8.19 -1.05 -1.45
N PHE A 206 7.43 -0.51 -2.39
CA PHE A 206 7.67 0.80 -2.99
C PHE A 206 6.33 1.47 -3.29
N TYR A 207 6.34 2.78 -3.50
CA TYR A 207 5.13 3.56 -3.73
C TYR A 207 4.95 3.90 -5.20
N GLU A 208 3.75 3.66 -5.72
CA GLU A 208 3.25 4.29 -6.94
C GLU A 208 2.40 5.50 -6.51
N ILE A 209 2.79 6.70 -6.96
CA ILE A 209 2.10 7.93 -6.53
C ILE A 209 0.66 7.91 -7.02
N GLN A 210 0.46 7.64 -8.32
CA GLN A 210 -0.87 7.59 -8.90
C GLN A 210 -0.93 6.62 -10.08
N ASN A 211 -2.05 5.92 -10.20
CA ASN A 211 -2.42 5.11 -11.38
C ASN A 211 -3.33 5.90 -12.34
#